data_AF-A0A3B9IY32-F1
#
_entry.id   AF-A0A3B9IY32-F1
#
_cell.length_a   1.000
_cell.length_b   1.000
_cell.length_c   1.000
_cell.angle_alpha   90.00
_cell.angle_beta   90.00
_cell.angle_gamma   90.00
#
_symmetry.space_group_name_H-M   'P 1'
#
loop_
_entity.id
_entity.type
_entity.pdbx_description
1 polymer ?
#
loop_
_entity_poly.entity_id
_entity_poly.type
_entity_poly.pdbx_seq_one_letter_code
_entity_poly.pdbx_strand_id
1 'polypeptide(L)'
;MFSFKIGKTVFAVRFSFLLFNGLVFLFRDSDIILSFYIVCLIHEAGHILAIIFFNGEIKSVELSGYGIKIETSPIISVFSAVVILLSGPFANIIVFVIFKSNNFFSVLSLWEGIYNLIPFSFLDGGAAIKLLTSGSKSEHTYEILRVAVCIAATAALIIIFFNAE
;
A
#
# COMPACT_ATOMS: atom_id res chain seq x y z
N MET A 1 -6.66 -10.98 18.56
CA MET A 1 -7.25 -10.56 17.27
C MET A 1 -8.71 -10.24 17.57
N PHE A 2 -9.16 -9.03 17.27
CA PHE A 2 -10.56 -8.64 17.44
C PHE A 2 -11.19 -8.65 16.05
N SER A 3 -12.31 -9.33 15.86
CA SER A 3 -13.04 -9.28 14.59
C SER A 3 -14.53 -9.08 14.83
N PHE A 4 -15.15 -8.33 13.93
CA PHE A 4 -16.58 -8.07 13.95
C PHE A 4 -17.09 -7.97 12.50
N LYS A 5 -18.39 -8.18 12.31
CA LYS A 5 -19.01 -8.19 10.98
C LYS A 5 -19.95 -7.01 10.84
N ILE A 6 -19.79 -6.24 9.77
CA ILE A 6 -20.73 -5.16 9.40
C ILE A 6 -21.30 -5.52 8.03
N GLY A 7 -22.61 -5.76 7.97
CA GLY A 7 -23.27 -6.24 6.75
C GLY A 7 -22.66 -7.56 6.27
N LYS A 8 -22.08 -7.56 5.07
CA LYS A 8 -21.39 -8.72 4.48
C LYS A 8 -19.88 -8.74 4.71
N THR A 9 -19.31 -7.63 5.18
CA THR A 9 -17.86 -7.44 5.31
C THR A 9 -17.38 -7.77 6.72
N VAL A 10 -16.31 -8.54 6.82
CA VAL A 10 -15.65 -8.87 8.10
C VAL A 10 -14.50 -7.89 8.35
N PHE A 11 -14.53 -7.20 9.47
CA PHE A 11 -13.45 -6.33 9.91
C PHE A 11 -12.63 -7.05 10.98
N ALA A 12 -11.32 -7.08 10.83
CA ALA A 12 -10.40 -7.67 11.78
C ALA A 12 -9.30 -6.68 12.17
N VAL A 13 -8.97 -6.64 13.46
CA VAL A 13 -7.86 -5.87 14.01
C VAL A 13 -6.90 -6.83 14.70
N ARG A 14 -5.70 -6.95 14.14
CA ARG A 14 -4.63 -7.76 14.74
C ARG A 14 -4.02 -7.03 15.92
N PHE A 15 -3.53 -7.80 16.89
CA PHE A 15 -2.82 -7.25 18.04
C PHE A 15 -1.58 -6.44 17.62
N SER A 16 -0.91 -6.85 16.53
CA SER A 16 0.23 -6.10 15.97
C SER A 16 -0.13 -4.68 15.55
N PHE A 17 -1.35 -4.44 15.06
CA PHE A 17 -1.82 -3.09 14.74
C PHE A 17 -1.94 -2.22 16.00
N LEU A 18 -2.50 -2.79 17.07
CA LEU A 18 -2.64 -2.09 18.35
C LEU A 18 -1.29 -1.79 18.99
N LEU A 19 -0.36 -2.75 18.94
CA LEU A 19 0.99 -2.57 19.46
C LEU A 19 1.75 -1.49 18.68
N PHE A 20 1.72 -1.55 17.35
CA PHE A 20 2.34 -0.55 16.49
C PHE A 20 1.78 0.86 16.79
N ASN A 21 0.46 0.99 16.87
CA ASN A 21 -0.20 2.24 17.24
C ASN A 21 0.25 2.74 18.61
N GLY A 22 0.26 1.86 19.63
CA GLY A 22 0.69 2.23 20.98
C GLY A 22 2.09 2.83 20.99
N LEU A 23 3.03 2.25 20.23
CA LEU A 23 4.39 2.79 20.10
C LEU A 23 4.39 4.14 19.37
N VAL A 24 3.67 4.27 18.25
CA VAL A 24 3.60 5.52 17.49
C VAL A 24 3.03 6.66 18.34
N PHE A 25 1.94 6.42 19.08
CA PHE A 25 1.34 7.41 19.98
C PHE A 25 2.25 7.80 21.16
N LEU A 26 3.18 6.94 21.58
CA LEU A 26 4.15 7.25 22.63
C LEU A 26 5.30 8.14 22.14
N PHE A 27 5.66 8.07 20.84
CA PHE A 27 6.90 8.66 20.31
C PHE A 27 6.68 9.78 19.28
N ARG A 28 5.43 10.09 18.89
CA ARG A 28 5.13 11.06 17.83
C ARG A 28 3.98 11.99 18.21
N ASP A 29 4.05 13.21 17.69
CA ASP A 29 3.03 14.23 17.88
C ASP A 29 1.74 13.89 17.15
N SER A 30 0.61 14.35 17.71
CA SER A 30 -0.73 14.06 17.17
C SER A 30 -0.89 14.46 15.70
N ASP A 31 -0.27 15.57 15.28
CA ASP A 31 -0.40 16.11 13.93
C ASP A 31 0.28 15.21 12.89
N ILE A 32 1.42 14.62 13.24
CA ILE A 32 2.15 13.67 12.40
C ILE A 32 1.33 12.38 12.27
N ILE A 33 0.80 11.89 13.39
CA ILE A 33 -0.01 10.67 13.43
C ILE A 33 -1.28 10.85 12.60
N LEU A 34 -1.96 11.98 12.74
CA LEU A 34 -3.16 12.30 11.98
C LEU A 34 -2.86 12.38 10.48
N SER A 35 -1.78 13.06 10.11
CA SER A 35 -1.34 13.16 8.71
C SER A 35 -1.08 11.78 8.11
N PHE A 36 -0.36 10.92 8.84
CA PHE A 36 -0.10 9.53 8.43
C PHE A 36 -1.39 8.75 8.17
N TYR A 37 -2.34 8.79 9.11
CA TYR A 37 -3.60 8.07 8.94
C TYR A 37 -4.46 8.60 7.81
N ILE A 38 -4.52 9.92 7.61
CA ILE A 38 -5.26 10.50 6.48
C ILE A 38 -4.63 10.04 5.15
N VAL A 39 -3.30 10.04 5.05
CA VAL A 39 -2.59 9.56 3.86
C VAL A 39 -2.89 8.08 3.57
N CYS A 40 -2.86 7.21 4.60
CA CYS A 40 -3.23 5.81 4.44
C CYS A 40 -4.72 5.65 4.06
N LEU A 41 -5.62 6.46 4.64
CA LEU A 41 -7.05 6.41 4.30
C LEU A 41 -7.31 6.81 2.85
N ILE A 42 -6.59 7.81 2.33
CA ILE A 42 -6.68 8.23 0.92
C ILE A 42 -6.22 7.09 0.01
N HIS A 43 -5.12 6.44 0.37
CA HIS A 43 -4.58 5.30 -0.36
C HIS A 43 -5.60 4.17 -0.45
N GLU A 44 -6.10 3.69 0.69
CA GLU A 44 -7.11 2.63 0.73
C GLU A 44 -8.42 3.05 0.06
N ALA A 45 -8.81 4.32 0.15
CA ALA A 45 -9.97 4.84 -0.56
C ALA A 45 -9.79 4.73 -2.08
N GLY A 46 -8.58 4.93 -2.60
CA GLY A 46 -8.24 4.68 -3.99
C GLY A 46 -8.57 3.25 -4.41
N HIS A 47 -8.08 2.26 -3.64
CA HIS A 47 -8.39 0.85 -3.87
C HIS A 47 -9.88 0.55 -3.83
N ILE A 48 -10.56 1.01 -2.77
CA ILE A 48 -12.00 0.77 -2.59
C ILE A 48 -12.80 1.34 -3.75
N LEU A 49 -12.50 2.57 -4.19
CA LEU A 49 -13.16 3.19 -5.34
C LEU A 49 -12.93 2.40 -6.62
N ALA A 50 -11.71 1.92 -6.86
CA ALA A 50 -11.42 1.07 -8.02
C ALA A 50 -12.14 -0.29 -7.94
N ILE A 51 -12.20 -0.92 -6.77
CA ILE A 51 -12.94 -2.17 -6.54
C ILE A 51 -14.42 -1.98 -6.87
N ILE A 52 -15.04 -0.90 -6.37
CA ILE A 52 -16.44 -0.59 -6.64
C ILE A 52 -16.67 -0.32 -8.13
N PHE A 53 -15.76 0.41 -8.79
CA PHE A 53 -15.82 0.68 -10.23
C PHE A 53 -15.82 -0.59 -11.08
N PHE A 54 -15.06 -1.61 -10.68
CA PHE A 54 -15.05 -2.93 -11.33
C PHE A 54 -16.10 -3.91 -10.77
N ASN A 55 -17.10 -3.42 -10.04
CA ASN A 55 -18.18 -4.21 -9.44
C ASN A 55 -17.69 -5.34 -8.50
N GLY A 56 -16.52 -5.15 -7.86
CA GLY A 56 -16.01 -6.06 -6.86
C GLY A 56 -16.72 -5.91 -5.51
N GLU A 57 -16.84 -7.02 -4.77
CA GLU A 57 -17.40 -7.04 -3.41
C GLU A 57 -16.28 -7.19 -2.39
N ILE A 58 -16.24 -6.29 -1.39
CA ILE A 58 -15.27 -6.37 -0.28
C ILE A 58 -15.78 -7.37 0.76
N LYS A 59 -15.03 -8.47 0.92
CA LYS A 59 -15.36 -9.57 1.84
C LYS A 59 -14.79 -9.37 3.22
N SER A 60 -13.53 -8.92 3.31
CA SER A 60 -12.89 -8.66 4.59
C SER A 60 -11.92 -7.49 4.50
N VAL A 61 -11.73 -6.82 5.64
CA VAL A 61 -10.72 -5.79 5.84
C VAL A 61 -9.99 -6.13 7.13
N GLU A 62 -8.68 -6.31 7.05
CA GLU A 62 -7.83 -6.64 8.18
C GLU A 62 -6.79 -5.55 8.41
N LEU A 63 -6.81 -4.95 9.61
CA LEU A 63 -5.80 -4.01 10.08
C LEU A 63 -4.72 -4.77 10.83
N SER A 64 -3.48 -4.66 10.35
CA SER A 64 -2.30 -5.30 10.95
C SER A 64 -1.13 -4.33 11.05
N GLY A 65 -0.11 -4.68 11.83
CA GLY A 65 1.15 -3.91 11.85
C GLY A 65 1.89 -3.89 10.49
N TYR A 66 1.49 -4.73 9.54
CA TYR A 66 2.02 -4.74 8.17
C TYR A 66 1.22 -3.84 7.21
N GLY A 67 0.11 -3.25 7.67
CA GLY A 67 -0.80 -2.46 6.86
C GLY A 67 -2.22 -3.01 6.84
N ILE A 68 -3.00 -2.52 5.89
CA ILE A 68 -4.42 -2.84 5.69
C ILE A 68 -4.53 -3.86 4.57
N LYS A 69 -5.18 -4.98 4.85
CA LYS A 69 -5.43 -6.03 3.86
C LYS A 69 -6.90 -6.05 3.52
N ILE A 70 -7.24 -5.78 2.27
CA ILE A 70 -8.61 -5.85 1.76
C ILE A 70 -8.75 -7.13 0.93
N GLU A 71 -9.66 -8.02 1.33
CA GLU A 71 -10.00 -9.21 0.55
C GLU A 71 -11.29 -8.97 -0.24
N THR A 72 -11.25 -9.26 -1.53
CA THR A 72 -12.36 -9.02 -2.45
C THR A 72 -12.90 -10.31 -3.06
N SER A 73 -14.07 -10.24 -3.68
CA SER A 73 -14.52 -11.24 -4.63
C SER A 73 -13.49 -11.42 -5.77
N PRO A 74 -13.42 -12.61 -6.40
CA PRO A 74 -12.52 -12.83 -7.52
C PRO A 74 -12.66 -11.73 -8.58
N ILE A 75 -11.53 -11.12 -8.93
CA ILE A 75 -11.48 -10.05 -9.92
C ILE A 75 -11.53 -10.68 -11.32
N ILE A 76 -12.34 -10.09 -12.21
CA ILE A 76 -12.72 -10.67 -13.49
C ILE A 76 -11.54 -10.73 -14.48
N SER A 77 -10.59 -9.78 -14.41
CA SER A 77 -9.46 -9.70 -15.33
C SER A 77 -8.15 -9.24 -14.67
N VAL A 78 -7.01 -9.62 -15.26
CA VAL A 78 -5.67 -9.15 -14.85
C VAL A 78 -5.59 -7.64 -14.93
N PHE A 79 -6.14 -7.03 -15.98
CA PHE A 79 -6.15 -5.57 -16.15
C PHE A 79 -6.86 -4.88 -14.98
N SER A 80 -8.08 -5.31 -14.64
CA SER A 80 -8.82 -4.73 -13.50
C SER A 80 -8.06 -4.90 -12.19
N ALA A 81 -7.38 -6.04 -11.97
CA ALA A 81 -6.59 -6.26 -10.77
C ALA A 81 -5.39 -5.31 -10.69
N VAL A 82 -4.70 -5.08 -11.81
CA VAL A 82 -3.60 -4.12 -11.89
C VAL A 82 -4.08 -2.69 -11.66
N VAL A 83 -5.21 -2.29 -12.24
CA VAL A 83 -5.78 -0.95 -11.98
C VAL A 83 -6.15 -0.77 -10.52
N ILE A 84 -6.74 -1.80 -9.88
CA ILE A 84 -7.05 -1.77 -8.45
C ILE A 84 -5.77 -1.59 -7.63
N LEU A 85 -4.72 -2.38 -7.88
CA LEU A 85 -3.44 -2.24 -7.16
C LEU A 85 -2.83 -0.86 -7.34
N LEU A 86 -2.83 -0.30 -8.55
CA LEU A 86 -2.19 1.00 -8.77
C LEU A 86 -3.03 2.19 -8.28
N SER A 87 -4.34 1.99 -8.04
CA SER A 87 -5.24 3.09 -7.69
C SER A 87 -4.92 3.76 -6.35
N GLY A 88 -4.47 3.02 -5.33
CA GLY A 88 -4.04 3.57 -4.04
C GLY A 88 -2.83 4.50 -4.19
N PRO A 89 -1.71 4.01 -4.76
CA PRO A 89 -0.55 4.86 -5.03
C PRO A 89 -0.86 6.09 -5.89
N PHE A 90 -1.70 5.93 -6.92
CA PHE A 90 -2.11 7.05 -7.77
C PHE A 90 -2.98 8.08 -7.03
N ALA A 91 -3.88 7.66 -6.14
CA ALA A 91 -4.65 8.59 -5.31
C ALA A 91 -3.71 9.49 -4.48
N ASN A 92 -2.66 8.90 -3.93
CA ASN A 92 -1.69 9.62 -3.11
C ASN A 92 -0.80 10.58 -3.91
N ILE A 93 -0.42 10.20 -5.15
CA ILE A 93 0.29 11.09 -6.09
C ILE A 93 -0.62 12.25 -6.53
N ILE A 94 -1.91 11.99 -6.80
CA ILE A 94 -2.89 13.04 -7.15
C ILE A 94 -3.00 14.08 -6.03
N VAL A 95 -3.06 13.64 -4.77
CA VAL A 95 -3.09 14.54 -3.61
C VAL A 95 -1.84 15.42 -3.57
N PHE A 96 -0.65 14.87 -3.78
CA PHE A 96 0.57 15.68 -3.86
C PHE A 96 0.50 16.76 -4.96
N VAL A 97 -0.01 16.42 -6.14
CA VAL A 97 -0.15 17.36 -7.27
C VAL A 97 -1.15 18.47 -6.94
N ILE A 98 -2.29 18.13 -6.32
CA ILE A 98 -3.35 19.08 -5.96
C ILE A 98 -2.87 20.09 -4.91
N PHE A 99 -2.23 19.61 -3.84
CA PHE A 99 -1.81 20.47 -2.74
C PHE A 99 -0.51 21.23 -3.01
N LYS A 100 0.24 20.82 -4.05
CA LYS A 100 1.60 21.29 -4.39
C LYS A 100 2.56 21.01 -3.23
N SER A 101 3.85 20.82 -3.52
CA SER A 101 4.88 20.29 -2.59
C SER A 101 5.26 21.20 -1.40
N ASN A 102 4.28 21.79 -0.72
CA ASN A 102 4.47 22.93 0.17
C ASN A 102 4.17 22.60 1.64
N ASN A 103 3.62 21.41 1.92
CA ASN A 103 3.34 20.99 3.29
C ASN A 103 3.73 19.53 3.52
N PHE A 104 4.00 19.21 4.79
CA PHE A 104 4.40 17.87 5.22
C PHE A 104 3.42 16.79 4.75
N PHE A 105 2.12 17.06 4.84
CA PHE A 105 1.06 16.14 4.41
C PHE A 105 1.17 15.73 2.92
N SER A 106 1.34 16.70 2.02
CA SER A 106 1.46 16.45 0.58
C SER A 106 2.71 15.62 0.27
N VAL A 107 3.84 15.95 0.90
CA VAL A 107 5.10 15.23 0.74
C VAL A 107 4.99 13.81 1.31
N LEU A 108 4.33 13.65 2.45
CA LEU A 108 4.05 12.35 3.05
C LEU A 108 3.15 11.51 2.13
N SER A 109 2.14 12.12 1.52
CA SER A 109 1.28 11.47 0.51
C SER A 109 2.10 10.98 -0.68
N LEU A 110 2.98 11.82 -1.23
CA LEU A 110 3.87 11.40 -2.31
C LEU A 110 4.75 10.22 -1.89
N TRP A 111 5.37 10.29 -0.72
CA TRP A 111 6.25 9.22 -0.23
C TRP A 111 5.51 7.90 -0.04
N GLU A 112 4.28 7.94 0.47
CA GLU A 112 3.44 6.75 0.60
C GLU A 112 3.15 6.13 -0.78
N GLY A 113 2.79 6.96 -1.76
CA GLY A 113 2.52 6.46 -3.12
C GLY A 113 3.77 5.89 -3.79
N ILE A 114 4.92 6.55 -3.66
CA ILE A 114 6.20 6.05 -4.17
C ILE A 114 6.58 4.75 -3.48
N TYR A 115 6.43 4.68 -2.15
CA TYR A 115 6.73 3.48 -1.36
C TYR A 115 5.95 2.28 -1.89
N ASN A 116 4.62 2.43 -2.07
CA ASN A 116 3.79 1.33 -2.55
C ASN A 116 4.03 0.97 -4.03
N LEU A 117 4.70 1.81 -4.82
CA LEU A 117 5.12 1.47 -6.18
C LEU A 117 6.45 0.70 -6.26
N ILE A 118 7.19 0.57 -5.15
CA ILE A 118 8.44 -0.19 -5.13
C ILE A 118 8.16 -1.66 -5.48
N PRO A 119 9.03 -2.34 -6.26
CA PRO A 119 8.78 -3.68 -6.80
C PRO A 119 8.81 -4.85 -5.79
N PHE A 120 8.51 -4.60 -4.51
CA PHE A 120 8.30 -5.67 -3.53
C PHE A 120 6.93 -6.30 -3.72
N SER A 121 6.85 -7.63 -3.75
CA SER A 121 5.62 -8.36 -4.04
C SER A 121 4.51 -8.20 -3.00
N PHE A 122 4.82 -7.67 -1.82
CA PHE A 122 3.86 -7.35 -0.77
C PHE A 122 3.35 -5.88 -0.85
N LEU A 123 3.90 -5.08 -1.77
CA LEU A 123 3.47 -3.73 -2.09
C LEU A 123 2.72 -3.75 -3.43
N ASP A 124 1.93 -2.72 -3.70
CA ASP A 124 1.05 -2.67 -4.87
C ASP A 124 1.78 -2.77 -6.21
N GLY A 125 2.87 -2.03 -6.36
CA GLY A 125 3.67 -1.99 -7.59
C GLY A 125 4.29 -3.35 -7.88
N GLY A 126 4.87 -4.00 -6.88
CA GLY A 126 5.42 -5.35 -7.05
C GLY A 126 4.33 -6.41 -7.26
N ALA A 127 3.19 -6.29 -6.60
CA ALA A 127 2.03 -7.16 -6.84
C ALA A 127 1.49 -7.00 -8.27
N ALA A 128 1.44 -5.76 -8.79
CA ALA A 128 1.00 -5.46 -10.15
C ALA A 128 1.96 -6.05 -11.20
N ILE A 129 3.29 -5.88 -10.99
CA ILE A 129 4.31 -6.50 -11.85
C ILE A 129 4.13 -8.02 -11.85
N LYS A 130 3.99 -8.64 -10.67
CA LYS A 130 3.79 -10.08 -10.55
C LYS A 130 2.57 -10.54 -11.36
N LEU A 131 1.41 -9.90 -11.17
CA LEU A 131 0.19 -10.22 -11.92
C LEU A 131 0.36 -10.10 -13.44
N LEU A 132 1.07 -9.08 -13.94
CA LEU A 132 1.32 -8.90 -15.37
C LEU A 132 2.27 -9.96 -15.95
N THR A 133 3.18 -10.48 -15.13
CA THR A 133 4.21 -11.44 -15.57
C THR A 133 3.83 -12.89 -15.32
N SER A 134 2.85 -13.16 -14.45
CA SER A 134 2.38 -14.51 -14.13
C SER A 134 1.81 -15.21 -15.36
N GLY A 135 2.26 -16.43 -15.61
CA GLY A 135 1.87 -17.21 -16.79
C GLY A 135 2.62 -16.86 -18.08
N SER A 136 3.55 -15.90 -18.04
CA SER A 136 4.45 -15.65 -19.16
C SER A 136 5.57 -16.71 -19.21
N LYS A 137 6.08 -17.00 -20.42
CA LYS A 137 7.23 -17.93 -20.60
C LYS A 137 8.50 -17.48 -19.84
N SER A 138 8.56 -16.21 -19.46
CA SER A 138 9.70 -15.57 -18.80
C SER A 138 9.40 -15.17 -17.35
N GLU A 139 8.34 -15.72 -16.73
CA GLU A 139 7.95 -15.41 -15.35
C GLU A 139 9.13 -15.53 -14.37
N HIS A 140 9.95 -16.58 -14.51
CA HIS A 140 11.14 -16.76 -13.68
C HIS A 140 12.17 -15.62 -13.87
N THR A 141 12.38 -15.15 -15.10
CA THR A 141 13.28 -14.04 -15.40
C THR A 141 12.77 -12.74 -14.77
N TYR A 142 11.47 -12.47 -14.85
CA TYR A 142 10.88 -11.28 -14.23
C TYR A 142 10.97 -11.31 -12.71
N GLU A 143 10.74 -12.47 -12.08
CA GLU A 143 10.92 -12.61 -10.63
C GLU A 143 12.37 -12.38 -10.20
N ILE A 144 13.35 -12.93 -10.92
CA ILE A 144 14.77 -12.67 -10.66
C ILE A 144 15.09 -11.19 -10.79
N LEU A 145 14.65 -10.54 -11.88
CA LEU A 145 14.90 -9.13 -12.12
C LEU A 145 14.27 -8.27 -11.03
N ARG A 146 13.02 -8.56 -10.66
CA ARG A 146 12.29 -7.88 -9.60
C ARG A 146 13.02 -7.98 -8.26
N VAL A 147 13.49 -9.17 -7.89
CA VAL A 147 14.27 -9.40 -6.66
C VAL A 147 15.61 -8.67 -6.72
N ALA A 148 16.31 -8.70 -7.86
CA ALA A 148 17.57 -7.96 -8.03
C ALA A 148 17.37 -6.45 -7.86
N VAL A 149 16.30 -5.89 -8.42
CA VAL A 149 15.94 -4.47 -8.22
C VAL A 149 15.60 -4.19 -6.75
N CYS A 150 14.87 -5.07 -6.07
CA CYS A 150 14.58 -4.92 -4.64
C CYS A 150 15.86 -4.90 -3.78
N ILE A 151 16.81 -5.81 -4.06
CA ILE A 151 18.10 -5.86 -3.36
C ILE A 151 18.88 -4.57 -3.62
N ALA A 152 18.97 -4.12 -4.86
CA ALA A 152 19.67 -2.88 -5.22
C ALA A 152 19.04 -1.65 -4.55
N ALA A 153 17.71 -1.54 -4.56
CA ALA A 153 16.99 -0.45 -3.89
C ALA A 153 17.24 -0.45 -2.37
N THR A 154 17.20 -1.64 -1.74
CA THR A 154 17.49 -1.78 -0.30
C THR A 154 18.93 -1.39 0.02
N ALA A 155 19.90 -1.86 -0.78
CA ALA A 155 21.31 -1.52 -0.60
C ALA A 155 21.54 -0.01 -0.76
N ALA A 156 20.92 0.63 -1.76
CA ALA A 156 21.01 2.07 -1.96
C ALA A 156 20.46 2.84 -0.75
N LEU A 157 19.30 2.44 -0.20
CA LEU A 157 18.74 3.04 1.01
C LEU A 157 19.66 2.89 2.22
N ILE A 158 20.27 1.72 2.41
CA ILE A 158 21.24 1.47 3.49
C ILE A 158 22.47 2.37 3.32
N ILE A 159 23.01 2.47 2.12
CA ILE A 159 24.18 3.32 1.83
C ILE A 159 23.83 4.79 2.08
N ILE A 160 22.67 5.27 1.64
CA ILE A 160 22.24 6.65 1.89
C ILE A 160 22.12 6.89 3.40
N PHE A 161 21.53 5.95 4.15
CA PHE A 161 21.39 6.06 5.60
C PHE A 161 22.74 6.19 6.30
N PHE A 162 23.72 5.36 5.95
CA PHE A 162 25.07 5.42 6.55
C PHE A 162 25.91 6.63 6.11
N ASN A 163 25.62 7.25 4.97
CA ASN A 163 26.32 8.46 4.50
C ASN A 163 25.61 9.76 4.89
N ALA A 164 24.45 9.67 5.58
CA ALA A 164 23.72 10.82 6.08
C ALA A 164 24.13 11.22 7.52
N GLU A 165 25.03 10.46 8.14
CA GLU A 165 25.77 10.79 9.37
C GLU A 165 27.10 11.48 9.05
#